data_AF-A0A822D6J8-F1
#
_entry.id   AF-A0A822D6J8-F1
#
_cell.length_a   1.000
_cell.length_b   1.000
_cell.length_c   1.000
_cell.angle_alpha   90.00
_cell.angle_beta   90.00
_cell.angle_gamma   90.00
#
_symmetry.space_group_name_H-M   'P 1'
#
loop_
_entity.id
_entity.type
_entity.pdbx_description
1 polymer ?
#
loop_
_entity_poly.entity_id
_entity_poly.type
_entity_poly.pdbx_seq_one_letter_code
_entity_poly.pdbx_strand_id
1 'polypeptide(L)'
;VRTDAFVPSHITPNKRVFDTYSDLEKFVRTVIDPRVIPSVTVHFGQPWHDNIGHALFDGLYPAYVALIRFPPRHLQPFRILAAIADCNVCWSEDIYSRFGGLGLLRLSVLNKMSKSNWFMFEELIMGSGTFCQRCTQPSFQLPAGVELDASRLFRDRMYQQHGVLYPVVRQKSSSEGRNSSDVLQAYIIDNKRYTSEDRKEIDDAVSEINNYTNSYLNKTTNSTAKLQWPLVRVTYLFYNQIKARNFSNLQVNATPYESRSPTYELFENDFIAQLKLLRQMDIHITGPGTGQMYQTFLSDGSVMINIGGIRPWAAEKTERAYSSYLEQQMTSGTPYIKGLFYPINERQKGIQKNEVVKLIRQASQLILEGFSLPVNPRDNLAPDGQLFVEMCEKDKEFCSMVTNRISSKYYPCLDIWVEDFVHEHHQWQ
;
A
#
# COMPACT_ATOMS: atom_id res chain seq x y z
N VAL A 1 -5.81 -5.73 -29.96
CA VAL A 1 -6.38 -5.32 -28.65
C VAL A 1 -6.42 -6.56 -27.78
N ARG A 2 -5.78 -6.54 -26.61
CA ARG A 2 -5.92 -7.62 -25.63
C ARG A 2 -7.38 -7.64 -25.17
N THR A 3 -8.09 -8.72 -25.48
CA THR A 3 -9.55 -8.85 -25.29
C THR A 3 -9.92 -9.34 -23.89
N ASP A 4 -8.92 -9.79 -23.14
CA ASP A 4 -8.93 -10.35 -21.78
C ASP A 4 -8.99 -9.29 -20.68
N ALA A 5 -8.92 -8.01 -21.02
CA ALA A 5 -8.82 -6.93 -20.04
C ALA A 5 -10.11 -6.69 -19.21
N PHE A 6 -11.23 -7.34 -19.54
CA PHE A 6 -12.53 -7.08 -18.92
C PHE A 6 -13.06 -8.15 -17.96
N VAL A 7 -12.58 -9.41 -17.95
CA VAL A 7 -12.97 -10.41 -16.93
C VAL A 7 -11.94 -11.56 -16.86
N PRO A 8 -11.80 -12.23 -15.69
CA PRO A 8 -11.33 -13.61 -15.57
C PRO A 8 -12.06 -14.68 -16.42
N SER A 9 -13.08 -14.32 -17.20
CA SER A 9 -13.80 -15.22 -18.13
C SER A 9 -13.48 -14.85 -19.58
N HIS A 10 -13.40 -15.87 -20.44
CA HIS A 10 -13.06 -15.80 -21.86
C HIS A 10 -14.07 -15.02 -22.73
N ILE A 11 -14.36 -13.77 -22.39
CA ILE A 11 -15.22 -12.91 -23.20
C ILE A 11 -14.42 -12.47 -24.41
N THR A 12 -14.72 -13.07 -25.56
CA THR A 12 -14.24 -12.56 -26.85
C THR A 12 -15.15 -11.40 -27.24
N PRO A 13 -14.67 -10.16 -27.33
CA PRO A 13 -15.49 -9.03 -27.74
C PRO A 13 -15.99 -9.28 -29.16
N ASN A 14 -17.28 -8.99 -29.36
CA ASN A 14 -17.87 -9.05 -30.69
C ASN A 14 -17.15 -8.04 -31.59
N LYS A 15 -16.46 -8.54 -32.62
CA LYS A 15 -15.78 -7.71 -33.60
C LYS A 15 -16.73 -7.42 -34.76
N ARG A 16 -16.93 -6.14 -35.08
CA ARG A 16 -17.54 -5.69 -36.33
C ARG A 16 -16.49 -4.94 -37.14
N VAL A 17 -16.38 -5.28 -38.42
CA VAL A 17 -15.48 -4.62 -39.37
C VAL A 17 -16.33 -3.75 -40.29
N PHE A 18 -15.82 -2.56 -40.62
CA PHE A 18 -16.44 -1.61 -41.54
C PHE A 18 -15.49 -1.42 -42.72
N ASP A 19 -16.04 -1.38 -43.93
CA ASP A 19 -15.24 -1.25 -45.15
C ASP A 19 -14.65 0.16 -45.29
N THR A 20 -15.32 1.17 -44.71
CA THR A 20 -14.87 2.57 -44.71
C THR A 20 -15.04 3.25 -43.35
N TYR A 21 -14.30 4.34 -43.12
CA TYR A 21 -14.49 5.20 -41.96
C TYR A 21 -15.90 5.82 -41.93
N SER A 22 -16.46 6.17 -43.10
CA SER A 22 -17.80 6.73 -43.20
C SER A 22 -18.88 5.74 -42.73
N ASP A 23 -18.70 4.44 -42.98
CA ASP A 23 -19.63 3.40 -42.52
C ASP A 23 -19.54 3.21 -41.01
N LEU A 24 -18.33 3.25 -40.45
CA LEU A 24 -18.11 3.26 -39.00
C LEU A 24 -18.77 4.50 -38.37
N GLU A 25 -18.51 5.69 -38.90
CA GLU A 25 -19.06 6.94 -38.39
C GLU A 25 -20.59 6.93 -38.44
N LYS A 26 -21.18 6.52 -39.57
CA LYS A 26 -22.63 6.39 -39.71
C LYS A 26 -23.17 5.37 -38.71
N PHE A 27 -22.56 4.19 -38.58
CA PHE A 27 -22.99 3.18 -37.62
C PHE A 27 -22.96 3.71 -36.18
N VAL A 28 -21.88 4.38 -35.78
CA VAL A 28 -21.75 4.97 -34.44
C VAL A 28 -22.79 6.08 -34.23
N ARG A 29 -22.93 7.02 -35.16
CA ARG A 29 -23.80 8.19 -34.99
C ARG A 29 -25.30 7.89 -35.14
N THR A 30 -25.68 6.95 -36.02
CA THR A 30 -27.09 6.77 -36.39
C THR A 30 -27.69 5.45 -35.94
N VAL A 31 -26.87 4.40 -35.78
CA VAL A 31 -27.36 3.07 -35.38
C VAL A 31 -27.14 2.84 -33.89
N ILE A 32 -25.94 3.16 -33.41
CA ILE A 32 -25.60 3.00 -32.00
C ILE A 32 -26.14 4.15 -31.15
N ASP A 33 -25.86 5.40 -31.55
CA ASP A 33 -26.10 6.62 -30.77
C ASP A 33 -25.61 6.47 -29.31
N PRO A 34 -24.29 6.30 -29.10
CA PRO A 34 -23.78 5.92 -27.80
C PRO A 34 -23.84 7.08 -26.82
N ARG A 35 -24.13 6.76 -25.55
CA ARG A 35 -23.89 7.69 -24.45
C ARG A 35 -22.39 7.88 -24.27
N VAL A 36 -21.91 9.08 -24.56
CA VAL A 36 -20.50 9.43 -24.41
C VAL A 36 -20.16 9.61 -22.94
N ILE A 37 -19.13 8.90 -22.49
CA ILE A 37 -18.53 9.02 -21.17
C ILE A 37 -17.28 9.90 -21.34
N PRO A 38 -17.34 11.19 -20.96
CA PRO A 38 -16.27 12.14 -21.22
C PRO A 38 -15.10 11.92 -20.27
N SER A 39 -13.95 12.50 -20.64
CA SER A 39 -12.71 12.49 -19.86
C SER A 39 -12.07 11.11 -19.70
N VAL A 40 -10.89 11.09 -19.09
CA VAL A 40 -10.12 9.87 -18.83
C VAL A 40 -10.90 8.95 -17.90
N THR A 41 -11.08 7.70 -18.32
CA THR A 41 -11.58 6.62 -17.47
C THR A 41 -10.51 5.54 -17.31
N VAL A 42 -10.36 5.02 -16.10
CA VAL A 42 -9.38 3.98 -15.77
C VAL A 42 -10.13 2.74 -15.34
N HIS A 43 -9.78 1.60 -15.93
CA HIS A 43 -10.41 0.33 -15.62
C HIS A 43 -9.49 -0.62 -14.86
N PHE A 44 -10.07 -1.27 -13.85
CA PHE A 44 -9.50 -2.45 -13.21
C PHE A 44 -10.62 -3.31 -12.62
N GLY A 45 -10.30 -4.56 -12.31
CA GLY A 45 -11.17 -5.45 -11.55
C GLY A 45 -10.51 -5.87 -10.24
N GLN A 46 -11.28 -5.94 -9.16
CA GLN A 46 -10.78 -6.43 -7.89
C GLN A 46 -11.87 -7.12 -7.06
N PRO A 47 -11.90 -8.48 -7.00
CA PRO A 47 -12.96 -9.19 -6.27
C PRO A 47 -12.93 -9.00 -4.75
N TRP A 48 -11.76 -8.76 -4.14
CA TRP A 48 -11.60 -8.63 -2.68
C TRP A 48 -11.50 -7.17 -2.22
N HIS A 49 -12.31 -6.28 -2.79
CA HIS A 49 -12.27 -4.86 -2.44
C HIS A 49 -12.83 -4.54 -1.04
N ASP A 50 -13.37 -5.53 -0.33
CA ASP A 50 -13.80 -5.47 1.07
C ASP A 50 -12.61 -5.42 2.03
N ASN A 51 -11.50 -6.06 1.66
CA ASN A 51 -10.22 -5.84 2.30
C ASN A 51 -9.54 -4.61 1.68
N ILE A 52 -9.33 -3.57 2.47
CA ILE A 52 -8.76 -2.32 1.99
C ILE A 52 -7.34 -2.46 1.41
N GLY A 53 -6.51 -3.37 1.93
CA GLY A 53 -5.18 -3.62 1.35
C GLY A 53 -5.29 -4.17 -0.07
N HIS A 54 -6.16 -5.15 -0.26
CA HIS A 54 -6.48 -5.71 -1.57
C HIS A 54 -7.12 -4.66 -2.50
N ALA A 55 -8.05 -3.84 -2.02
CA ALA A 55 -8.64 -2.76 -2.80
C ALA A 55 -7.57 -1.80 -3.36
N LEU A 56 -6.63 -1.40 -2.50
CA LEU A 56 -5.61 -0.43 -2.83
C LEU A 56 -4.50 -1.01 -3.72
N PHE A 57 -3.92 -2.16 -3.37
CA PHE A 57 -2.65 -2.59 -3.96
C PHE A 57 -2.75 -3.65 -5.04
N ASP A 58 -3.87 -4.36 -5.14
CA ASP A 58 -4.14 -5.25 -6.27
C ASP A 58 -4.98 -4.57 -7.36
N GLY A 59 -5.82 -3.60 -6.99
CA GLY A 59 -6.71 -2.88 -7.91
C GLY A 59 -6.21 -1.48 -8.25
N LEU A 60 -6.37 -0.55 -7.30
CA LEU A 60 -6.21 0.88 -7.56
C LEU A 60 -4.78 1.31 -7.89
N TYR A 61 -3.78 0.83 -7.16
CA TYR A 61 -2.37 1.18 -7.35
C TYR A 61 -1.87 0.75 -8.74
N PRO A 62 -2.03 -0.52 -9.18
CA PRO A 62 -1.66 -0.92 -10.54
C PRO A 62 -2.37 -0.10 -11.63
N ALA A 63 -3.64 0.24 -11.42
CA ALA A 63 -4.40 1.06 -12.35
C ALA A 63 -3.86 2.50 -12.43
N TYR A 64 -3.45 3.06 -11.29
CA TYR A 64 -2.79 4.36 -11.23
C TYR A 64 -1.38 4.34 -11.84
N VAL A 65 -0.62 3.25 -11.66
CA VAL A 65 0.67 3.05 -12.36
C VAL A 65 0.47 3.07 -13.88
N ALA A 66 -0.60 2.45 -14.38
CA ALA A 66 -0.93 2.52 -15.81
C ALA A 66 -1.17 3.96 -16.26
N LEU A 67 -1.87 4.78 -15.46
CA LEU A 67 -2.06 6.21 -15.73
C LEU A 67 -0.76 7.01 -15.73
N ILE A 68 0.17 6.73 -14.81
CA ILE A 68 1.45 7.46 -14.71
C ILE A 68 2.23 7.35 -16.02
N ARG A 69 2.15 6.21 -16.71
CA ARG A 69 2.78 5.97 -18.02
C ARG A 69 2.19 6.80 -19.17
N PHE A 70 1.07 7.49 -18.97
CA PHE A 70 0.47 8.43 -19.92
C PHE A 70 0.44 9.84 -19.32
N PRO A 71 1.59 10.53 -19.13
CA PRO A 71 1.59 11.89 -18.60
C PRO A 71 0.90 12.87 -19.57
N PRO A 72 0.18 13.90 -19.08
CA PRO A 72 -0.03 14.26 -17.66
C PRO A 72 -1.31 13.64 -17.06
N ARG A 73 -1.86 12.54 -17.60
CA ARG A 73 -3.20 12.04 -17.23
C ARG A 73 -3.35 11.73 -15.74
N HIS A 74 -2.33 11.20 -15.09
CA HIS A 74 -2.34 10.90 -13.65
C HIS A 74 -2.48 12.15 -12.75
N LEU A 75 -2.15 13.34 -13.25
CA LEU A 75 -2.28 14.61 -12.52
C LEU A 75 -3.70 15.20 -12.61
N GLN A 76 -4.51 14.75 -13.55
CA GLN A 76 -5.86 15.24 -13.77
C GLN A 76 -6.88 14.40 -12.97
N PRO A 77 -8.09 14.93 -12.71
CA PRO A 77 -9.22 14.10 -12.31
C PRO A 77 -9.53 13.05 -13.39
N PHE A 78 -9.83 11.82 -12.97
CA PHE A 78 -10.24 10.73 -13.84
C PHE A 78 -11.38 9.94 -13.22
N ARG A 79 -12.12 9.22 -14.06
CA ARG A 79 -13.19 8.33 -13.60
C ARG A 79 -12.64 6.94 -13.41
N ILE A 80 -13.13 6.23 -12.40
CA ILE A 80 -12.80 4.82 -12.21
C ILE A 80 -13.94 3.96 -12.75
N LEU A 81 -13.64 2.99 -13.60
CA LEU A 81 -14.54 1.92 -14.01
C LEU A 81 -14.10 0.63 -13.31
N ALA A 82 -14.70 0.29 -12.18
CA ALA A 82 -14.26 -0.85 -11.38
C ALA A 82 -15.16 -2.09 -11.59
N ALA A 83 -14.55 -3.23 -11.86
CA ALA A 83 -15.19 -4.54 -11.76
C ALA A 83 -15.01 -5.09 -10.34
N ILE A 84 -15.94 -4.73 -9.45
CA ILE A 84 -15.93 -5.09 -8.02
C ILE A 84 -17.20 -5.85 -7.66
N ALA A 85 -17.13 -6.64 -6.60
CA ALA A 85 -18.30 -7.30 -6.02
C ALA A 85 -19.25 -6.27 -5.38
N ASP A 86 -20.51 -6.65 -5.20
CA ASP A 86 -21.41 -5.84 -4.38
C ASP A 86 -21.05 -6.00 -2.90
N CYS A 87 -20.93 -4.88 -2.21
CA CYS A 87 -20.61 -4.86 -0.79
C CYS A 87 -21.39 -3.77 -0.06
N ASN A 88 -22.03 -4.16 1.05
CA ASN A 88 -22.89 -3.26 1.82
C ASN A 88 -22.10 -2.28 2.71
N VAL A 89 -20.86 -2.61 3.09
CA VAL A 89 -20.10 -1.86 4.11
C VAL A 89 -18.65 -1.58 3.67
N CYS A 90 -18.40 -1.48 2.37
CA CYS A 90 -17.05 -1.29 1.85
C CYS A 90 -16.68 0.18 1.73
N TRP A 91 -15.58 0.58 2.37
CA TRP A 91 -15.04 1.94 2.25
C TRP A 91 -14.29 2.17 0.95
N SER A 92 -13.87 1.07 0.28
CA SER A 92 -13.08 1.14 -0.95
C SER A 92 -13.76 1.92 -2.07
N GLU A 93 -15.09 1.91 -2.15
CA GLU A 93 -15.80 2.67 -3.19
C GLU A 93 -15.74 4.18 -2.99
N ASP A 94 -15.86 4.65 -1.75
CA ASP A 94 -15.67 6.07 -1.42
C ASP A 94 -14.22 6.48 -1.70
N ILE A 95 -13.26 5.63 -1.33
CA ILE A 95 -11.84 5.86 -1.59
C ILE A 95 -11.55 5.91 -3.09
N TYR A 96 -12.10 5.00 -3.88
CA TYR A 96 -11.96 5.00 -5.34
C TYR A 96 -12.57 6.27 -5.93
N SER A 97 -13.81 6.59 -5.55
CA SER A 97 -14.54 7.76 -6.04
C SER A 97 -13.75 9.06 -5.80
N ARG A 98 -13.25 9.25 -4.58
CA ARG A 98 -12.41 10.39 -4.20
C ARG A 98 -11.08 10.38 -4.92
N PHE A 99 -10.36 9.26 -4.90
CA PHE A 99 -9.05 9.14 -5.54
C PHE A 99 -9.10 9.45 -7.05
N GLY A 100 -10.16 9.04 -7.75
CA GLY A 100 -10.38 9.40 -9.15
C GLY A 100 -10.71 10.88 -9.33
N GLY A 101 -11.58 11.43 -8.49
CA GLY A 101 -12.01 12.83 -8.56
C GLY A 101 -13.15 13.08 -9.56
N LEU A 102 -13.43 12.15 -10.49
CA LEU A 102 -14.63 12.16 -11.35
C LEU A 102 -15.63 11.05 -11.00
N GLY A 103 -15.43 10.40 -9.86
CA GLY A 103 -16.32 9.36 -9.33
C GLY A 103 -16.02 7.94 -9.82
N LEU A 104 -16.86 7.02 -9.35
CA LEU A 104 -16.78 5.58 -9.60
C LEU A 104 -17.97 5.11 -10.46
N LEU A 105 -17.68 4.36 -11.51
CA LEU A 105 -18.64 3.54 -12.26
C LEU A 105 -18.40 2.08 -11.91
N ARG A 106 -19.45 1.41 -11.42
CA ARG A 106 -19.43 -0.05 -11.28
C ARG A 106 -19.64 -0.70 -12.65
N LEU A 107 -18.74 -1.60 -13.04
CA LEU A 107 -18.87 -2.34 -14.30
C LEU A 107 -20.17 -3.16 -14.35
N SER A 108 -20.62 -3.71 -13.22
CA SER A 108 -21.89 -4.44 -13.11
C SER A 108 -23.10 -3.59 -13.49
N VAL A 109 -23.12 -2.33 -13.05
CA VAL A 109 -24.17 -1.35 -13.40
C VAL A 109 -24.10 -1.02 -14.88
N LEU A 110 -22.90 -0.74 -15.40
CA LEU A 110 -22.71 -0.44 -16.82
C LEU A 110 -23.14 -1.61 -17.71
N ASN A 111 -22.80 -2.85 -17.34
CA ASN A 111 -23.21 -4.08 -18.01
C ASN A 111 -24.74 -4.29 -17.99
N LYS A 112 -25.42 -3.89 -16.91
CA LYS A 112 -26.89 -3.95 -16.86
C LYS A 112 -27.51 -2.92 -17.80
N MET A 113 -26.96 -1.69 -17.82
CA MET A 113 -27.42 -0.61 -18.69
C MET A 113 -27.10 -0.86 -20.16
N SER A 114 -26.05 -1.63 -20.45
CA SER A 114 -25.61 -1.93 -21.82
C SER A 114 -26.54 -2.88 -22.57
N LYS A 115 -27.56 -3.44 -21.89
CA LYS A 115 -28.64 -4.21 -22.53
C LYS A 115 -29.52 -3.36 -23.44
N SER A 116 -29.62 -2.06 -23.18
CA SER A 116 -30.49 -1.13 -23.92
C SER A 116 -29.79 0.16 -24.35
N ASN A 117 -28.54 0.37 -23.95
CA ASN A 117 -27.76 1.54 -24.31
C ASN A 117 -26.36 1.11 -24.75
N TRP A 118 -25.75 1.90 -25.61
CA TRP A 118 -24.32 1.77 -25.89
C TRP A 118 -23.56 2.89 -25.19
N PHE A 119 -22.33 2.60 -24.80
CA PHE A 119 -21.45 3.56 -24.13
C PHE A 119 -20.18 3.72 -24.94
N MET A 120 -19.73 4.96 -25.10
CA MET A 120 -18.46 5.29 -25.73
C MET A 120 -17.62 6.08 -24.74
N PHE A 121 -16.46 5.56 -24.36
CA PHE A 121 -15.50 6.30 -23.55
C PHE A 121 -14.69 7.22 -24.48
N GLU A 122 -14.54 8.48 -24.10
CA GLU A 122 -13.63 9.40 -24.80
C GLU A 122 -12.17 8.90 -24.70
N GLU A 123 -11.77 8.48 -23.51
CA GLU A 123 -10.48 7.84 -23.26
C GLU A 123 -10.63 6.76 -22.19
N LEU A 124 -10.19 5.53 -22.49
CA LEU A 124 -10.19 4.41 -21.57
C LEU A 124 -8.77 3.86 -21.43
N ILE A 125 -8.22 3.96 -20.23
CA ILE A 125 -6.90 3.41 -19.88
C ILE A 125 -7.11 2.11 -19.11
N MET A 126 -6.46 1.06 -19.58
CA MET A 126 -6.50 -0.27 -18.98
C MET A 126 -5.07 -0.76 -18.83
N GLY A 127 -4.78 -1.41 -17.71
CA GLY A 127 -3.50 -2.08 -17.53
C GLY A 127 -3.36 -3.28 -18.48
N SER A 128 -2.11 -3.69 -18.74
CA SER A 128 -1.77 -4.93 -19.46
C SER A 128 -2.21 -6.21 -18.73
N GLY A 129 -2.75 -6.09 -17.51
CA GLY A 129 -2.92 -7.19 -16.56
C GLY A 129 -1.61 -7.64 -15.90
N THR A 130 -0.48 -6.95 -16.17
CA THR A 130 0.85 -7.39 -15.72
C THR A 130 1.34 -6.80 -14.40
N PHE A 131 0.49 -6.08 -13.66
CA PHE A 131 0.82 -5.52 -12.36
C PHE A 131 -0.24 -5.89 -11.31
N CYS A 132 0.22 -6.36 -10.15
CA CYS A 132 -0.56 -6.62 -8.94
C CYS A 132 0.42 -6.73 -7.76
N GLN A 133 -0.08 -6.75 -6.52
CA GLN A 133 0.77 -6.87 -5.34
C GLN A 133 1.49 -8.23 -5.27
N ARG A 134 0.82 -9.31 -5.69
CA ARG A 134 1.35 -10.69 -5.71
C ARG A 134 2.21 -11.02 -6.92
N CYS A 135 2.49 -10.03 -7.76
CA CYS A 135 3.19 -10.21 -9.00
C CYS A 135 4.68 -10.01 -8.78
N THR A 136 5.37 -11.07 -8.36
CA THR A 136 6.81 -11.01 -8.11
C THR A 136 7.55 -10.57 -9.37
N GLN A 137 8.43 -9.58 -9.21
CA GLN A 137 9.32 -9.08 -10.25
C GLN A 137 10.75 -9.48 -9.92
N PRO A 138 11.66 -9.56 -10.91
CA PRO A 138 13.06 -9.93 -10.68
C PRO A 138 13.76 -9.10 -9.60
N SER A 139 13.40 -7.82 -9.47
CA SER A 139 13.95 -6.90 -8.48
C SER A 139 13.27 -6.98 -7.10
N PHE A 140 12.23 -7.79 -6.98
CA PHE A 140 11.35 -7.93 -5.82
C PHE A 140 10.85 -6.60 -5.23
N GLN A 141 10.43 -5.70 -6.12
CA GLN A 141 9.88 -4.38 -5.78
C GLN A 141 8.40 -4.29 -6.10
N LEU A 142 7.70 -3.39 -5.40
CA LEU A 142 6.37 -2.94 -5.81
C LEU A 142 6.48 -2.38 -7.25
N PRO A 143 5.69 -2.89 -8.20
CA PRO A 143 5.84 -2.50 -9.60
C PRO A 143 5.81 -1.00 -9.81
N ALA A 144 6.80 -0.49 -10.54
CA ALA A 144 7.02 0.93 -10.83
C ALA A 144 7.17 1.86 -9.59
N GLY A 145 7.24 1.30 -8.38
CA GLY A 145 7.33 2.07 -7.15
C GLY A 145 8.57 2.96 -7.10
N VAL A 146 9.71 2.45 -7.57
CA VAL A 146 10.97 3.19 -7.68
C VAL A 146 11.15 3.81 -9.07
N GLU A 147 11.02 3.01 -10.15
CA GLU A 147 11.26 3.44 -11.55
C GLU A 147 10.48 4.70 -11.94
N LEU A 148 9.21 4.79 -11.50
CA LEU A 148 8.31 5.91 -11.84
C LEU A 148 7.94 6.76 -10.61
N ASP A 149 8.60 6.56 -9.47
CA ASP A 149 8.22 7.14 -8.16
C ASP A 149 6.72 6.90 -7.84
N ALA A 150 6.17 5.79 -8.33
CA ALA A 150 4.72 5.59 -8.32
C ALA A 150 4.15 5.41 -6.91
N SER A 151 4.95 4.87 -5.97
CA SER A 151 4.54 4.76 -4.56
C SER A 151 4.32 6.14 -3.94
N ARG A 152 5.22 7.09 -4.21
CA ARG A 152 5.09 8.49 -3.74
C ARG A 152 3.93 9.21 -4.42
N LEU A 153 3.82 9.12 -5.74
CA LEU A 153 2.73 9.75 -6.49
C LEU A 153 1.36 9.22 -6.06
N PHE A 154 1.27 7.92 -5.76
CA PHE A 154 0.06 7.30 -5.25
C PHE A 154 -0.30 7.80 -3.85
N ARG A 155 0.69 7.85 -2.94
CA ARG A 155 0.55 8.42 -1.60
C ARG A 155 0.07 9.86 -1.68
N ASP A 156 0.79 10.72 -2.39
CA ASP A 156 0.52 12.16 -2.41
C ASP A 156 -0.88 12.44 -2.98
N ARG A 157 -1.30 11.70 -4.01
CA ARG A 157 -2.67 11.77 -4.53
C ARG A 157 -3.70 11.28 -3.50
N MET A 158 -3.44 10.21 -2.75
CA MET A 158 -4.34 9.77 -1.68
C MET A 158 -4.56 10.87 -0.65
N TYR A 159 -3.51 11.50 -0.15
CA TYR A 159 -3.62 12.61 0.80
C TYR A 159 -4.39 13.79 0.20
N GLN A 160 -4.02 14.20 -1.01
CA GLN A 160 -4.66 15.33 -1.71
C GLN A 160 -6.16 15.12 -1.92
N GLN A 161 -6.54 13.99 -2.54
CA GLN A 161 -7.94 13.73 -2.91
C GLN A 161 -8.84 13.45 -1.69
N HIS A 162 -8.25 13.15 -0.54
CA HIS A 162 -8.96 12.97 0.72
C HIS A 162 -8.88 14.20 1.65
N GLY A 163 -8.35 15.33 1.16
CA GLY A 163 -8.25 16.58 1.91
C GLY A 163 -7.42 16.47 3.19
N VAL A 164 -6.43 15.58 3.19
CA VAL A 164 -5.47 15.43 4.29
C VAL A 164 -4.19 16.16 3.89
N LEU A 165 -3.58 16.88 4.84
CA LEU A 165 -2.28 17.52 4.63
C LEU A 165 -1.26 16.50 4.12
N TYR A 166 -0.40 16.92 3.20
CA TYR A 166 0.65 16.05 2.66
C TYR A 166 1.57 15.50 3.77
N PRO A 167 2.11 14.28 3.57
CA PRO A 167 3.19 13.75 4.40
C PRO A 167 4.40 14.69 4.41
N VAL A 168 5.22 14.59 5.44
CA VAL A 168 6.46 15.36 5.49
C VAL A 168 7.38 14.86 4.38
N VAL A 169 7.81 15.78 3.52
CA VAL A 169 8.74 15.51 2.42
C VAL A 169 10.16 15.81 2.87
N ARG A 170 11.08 14.90 2.58
CA ARG A 170 12.51 15.02 2.87
C ARG A 170 13.28 14.61 1.62
N GLN A 171 14.31 15.37 1.27
CA GLN A 171 14.96 15.23 -0.03
C GLN A 171 16.22 14.37 0.02
N LYS A 172 17.09 14.59 1.03
CA LYS A 172 18.41 13.97 1.09
C LYS A 172 18.56 13.04 2.29
N SER A 173 17.97 13.39 3.43
CA SER A 173 18.13 12.61 4.67
C SER A 173 16.87 12.51 5.50
N SER A 174 16.71 11.38 6.21
CA SER A 174 15.60 11.18 7.16
C SER A 174 15.59 12.15 8.35
N SER A 175 16.75 12.72 8.69
CA SER A 175 16.91 13.67 9.80
C SER A 175 16.63 15.12 9.42
N GLU A 176 16.29 15.39 8.15
CA GLU A 176 15.94 16.75 7.70
C GLU A 176 14.79 17.33 8.52
N GLY A 177 15.04 18.50 9.13
CA GLY A 177 14.09 19.21 9.97
C GLY A 177 13.84 18.58 11.34
N ARG A 178 14.66 17.62 11.78
CA ARG A 178 14.57 16.99 13.10
C ARG A 178 15.73 17.42 14.00
N ASN A 179 15.47 17.46 15.31
CA ASN A 179 16.48 17.64 16.35
C ASN A 179 16.67 16.33 17.14
N SER A 180 17.84 16.17 17.76
CA SER A 180 18.13 14.99 18.60
C SER A 180 17.23 14.86 19.84
N SER A 181 16.54 15.93 20.22
CA SER A 181 15.59 15.98 21.34
C SER A 181 14.13 15.71 20.93
N ASP A 182 13.84 15.57 19.64
CA ASP A 182 12.48 15.34 19.18
C ASP A 182 11.96 13.98 19.67
N VAL A 183 10.68 13.92 20.03
CA VAL A 183 10.02 12.69 20.45
C VAL A 183 9.37 12.04 19.24
N LEU A 184 9.98 10.95 18.75
CA LEU A 184 9.45 10.21 17.62
C LEU A 184 8.15 9.49 17.97
N GLN A 185 7.22 9.43 17.03
CA GLN A 185 5.97 8.67 17.18
C GLN A 185 6.10 7.30 16.52
N ALA A 186 6.03 6.26 17.35
CA ALA A 186 6.03 4.88 16.91
C ALA A 186 4.64 4.26 17.11
N TYR A 187 4.19 3.50 16.11
CA TYR A 187 2.90 2.83 16.17
C TYR A 187 3.06 1.36 15.85
N ILE A 188 2.65 0.52 16.79
CA ILE A 188 2.52 -0.92 16.58
C ILE A 188 1.10 -1.23 16.20
N ILE A 189 0.93 -1.79 15.01
CA ILE A 189 -0.36 -2.23 14.56
C ILE A 189 -0.51 -3.72 14.84
N ASP A 190 -1.56 -4.05 15.61
CA ASP A 190 -2.02 -5.41 15.84
C ASP A 190 -2.17 -6.18 14.53
N ASN A 191 -1.74 -7.44 14.60
CA ASN A 191 -1.85 -8.38 13.51
C ASN A 191 -2.54 -9.64 14.01
N LYS A 192 -3.49 -10.17 13.23
CA LYS A 192 -4.17 -11.43 13.52
C LYS A 192 -3.22 -12.63 13.67
N ARG A 193 -1.97 -12.53 13.18
CA ARG A 193 -0.94 -13.56 13.27
C ARG A 193 -0.12 -13.52 14.55
N TYR A 194 -0.30 -12.51 15.40
CA TYR A 194 0.32 -12.49 16.72
C TYR A 194 -0.44 -13.45 17.65
N THR A 195 0.27 -14.22 18.44
CA THR A 195 -0.33 -15.00 19.53
C THR A 195 -0.62 -14.12 20.75
N SER A 196 -1.20 -14.69 21.82
CA SER A 196 -1.32 -14.00 23.11
C SER A 196 0.03 -13.67 23.73
N GLU A 197 1.00 -14.59 23.59
CA GLU A 197 2.35 -14.45 24.12
C GLU A 197 3.11 -13.38 23.34
N ASP A 198 3.02 -13.39 22.01
CA ASP A 198 3.56 -12.35 21.14
C ASP A 198 3.07 -10.96 21.55
N ARG A 199 1.75 -10.80 21.80
CA ARG A 199 1.16 -9.52 22.24
C ARG A 199 1.70 -9.07 23.60
N LYS A 200 1.84 -10.00 24.55
CA LYS A 200 2.42 -9.70 25.87
C LYS A 200 3.86 -9.18 25.74
N GLU A 201 4.69 -9.85 24.96
CA GLU A 201 6.09 -9.45 24.74
C GLU A 201 6.19 -8.08 24.04
N ILE A 202 5.25 -7.78 23.14
CA ILE A 202 5.10 -6.45 22.54
C ILE A 202 4.69 -5.40 23.57
N ASP A 203 3.68 -5.68 24.40
CA ASP A 203 3.18 -4.75 25.42
C ASP A 203 4.26 -4.42 26.47
N ASP A 204 5.06 -5.42 26.85
CA ASP A 204 6.21 -5.25 27.73
C ASP A 204 7.28 -4.35 27.07
N ALA A 205 7.50 -4.48 25.76
CA ALA A 205 8.43 -3.64 25.00
C ALA A 205 7.92 -2.19 24.88
N VAL A 206 6.63 -2.00 24.62
CA VAL A 206 5.95 -0.68 24.61
C VAL A 206 6.13 0.00 25.96
N SER A 207 5.88 -0.73 27.05
CA SER A 207 6.01 -0.22 28.42
C SER A 207 7.45 0.20 28.73
N GLU A 208 8.45 -0.59 28.35
CA GLU A 208 9.87 -0.23 28.55
C GLU A 208 10.26 1.05 27.82
N ILE A 209 9.94 1.17 26.52
CA ILE A 209 10.29 2.36 25.72
C ILE A 209 9.56 3.61 26.25
N ASN A 210 8.27 3.51 26.55
CA ASN A 210 7.49 4.65 27.05
C ASN A 210 7.95 5.08 28.45
N ASN A 211 8.30 4.14 29.34
CA ASN A 211 8.83 4.46 30.66
C ASN A 211 10.17 5.20 30.57
N TYR A 212 11.06 4.79 29.66
CA TYR A 212 12.31 5.51 29.39
C TYR A 212 12.04 6.95 28.95
N THR A 213 11.19 7.12 27.93
CA THR A 213 10.83 8.44 27.38
C THR A 213 10.18 9.34 28.43
N ASN A 214 9.19 8.84 29.17
CA ASN A 214 8.49 9.61 30.21
C ASN A 214 9.41 9.96 31.38
N SER A 215 10.28 9.04 31.80
CA SER A 215 11.27 9.31 32.86
C SER A 215 12.21 10.44 32.46
N TYR A 216 12.65 10.48 31.21
CA TYR A 216 13.49 11.57 30.71
C TYR A 216 12.74 12.90 30.63
N LEU A 217 11.53 12.90 30.05
CA LEU A 217 10.70 14.12 29.92
C LEU A 217 10.26 14.71 31.26
N ASN A 218 10.13 13.88 32.31
CA ASN A 218 9.76 14.33 33.65
C ASN A 218 10.94 14.84 34.49
N LYS A 219 12.19 14.61 34.06
CA LYS A 219 13.34 15.23 34.74
C LYS A 219 13.28 16.73 34.50
N THR A 220 13.39 17.51 35.59
CA THR A 220 13.40 18.97 35.52
C THR A 220 14.50 19.46 34.59
N THR A 221 14.27 20.60 33.96
CA THR A 221 15.12 21.24 32.93
C THR A 221 16.59 21.46 33.33
N ASN A 222 16.96 21.21 34.59
CA ASN A 222 18.33 21.32 35.10
C ASN A 222 19.15 20.03 34.95
N SER A 223 18.58 18.93 34.45
CA SER A 223 19.33 17.69 34.23
C SER A 223 20.15 17.77 32.93
N THR A 224 21.47 17.87 33.04
CA THR A 224 22.41 17.75 31.90
C THR A 224 22.65 16.30 31.47
N ALA A 225 21.74 15.39 31.80
CA ALA A 225 21.91 13.97 31.50
C ALA A 225 21.87 13.76 29.98
N LYS A 226 22.95 13.23 29.42
CA LYS A 226 23.02 12.87 28.00
C LYS A 226 21.98 11.78 27.71
N LEU A 227 21.19 11.95 26.65
CA LEU A 227 20.30 10.91 26.14
C LEU A 227 21.13 9.66 25.80
N GLN A 228 20.74 8.53 26.39
CA GLN A 228 21.30 7.22 26.02
C GLN A 228 20.67 6.71 24.72
N TRP A 229 19.38 6.97 24.55
CA TRP A 229 18.60 6.57 23.39
C TRP A 229 17.70 7.73 22.93
N PRO A 230 17.35 7.79 21.65
CA PRO A 230 16.31 8.69 21.16
C PRO A 230 15.00 8.53 21.92
N LEU A 231 14.27 9.63 22.09
CA LEU A 231 12.97 9.64 22.73
C LEU A 231 11.91 9.14 21.74
N VAL A 232 11.14 8.13 22.17
CA VAL A 232 10.10 7.50 21.35
C VAL A 232 8.84 7.31 22.18
N ARG A 233 7.70 7.73 21.64
CA ARG A 233 6.38 7.38 22.17
C ARG A 233 5.79 6.27 21.33
N VAL A 234 5.58 5.10 21.93
CA VAL A 234 5.03 3.93 21.27
C VAL A 234 3.55 3.77 21.62
N THR A 235 2.70 3.63 20.59
CA THR A 235 1.26 3.38 20.75
C THR A 235 0.89 2.05 20.07
N TYR A 236 0.21 1.16 20.79
CA TYR A 236 -0.36 -0.06 20.22
C TYR A 236 -1.77 0.21 19.70
N LEU A 237 -2.08 -0.26 18.49
CA LEU A 237 -3.33 0.04 17.79
C LEU A 237 -3.93 -1.18 17.12
N PHE A 238 -5.25 -1.23 17.09
CA PHE A 238 -6.00 -2.15 16.25
C PHE A 238 -6.55 -1.38 15.05
N TYR A 239 -6.19 -1.76 13.82
CA TYR A 239 -6.56 -1.00 12.61
C TYR A 239 -8.07 -0.78 12.49
N ASN A 240 -8.88 -1.78 12.85
CA ASN A 240 -10.34 -1.72 12.81
C ASN A 240 -10.96 -0.80 13.88
N GLN A 241 -10.18 -0.37 14.87
CA GLN A 241 -10.59 0.55 15.93
C GLN A 241 -10.22 2.00 15.64
N ILE A 242 -9.44 2.29 14.59
CA ILE A 242 -9.19 3.66 14.15
C ILE A 242 -10.47 4.17 13.50
N LYS A 243 -11.21 5.00 14.22
CA LYS A 243 -12.49 5.59 13.80
C LYS A 243 -12.36 7.08 13.56
N ALA A 244 -13.11 7.59 12.59
CA ALA A 244 -13.37 9.03 12.47
C ALA A 244 -13.92 9.57 13.80
N ARG A 245 -13.54 10.80 14.17
CA ARG A 245 -14.16 11.42 15.35
C ARG A 245 -15.64 11.64 15.04
N ASN A 246 -16.53 11.27 15.94
CA ASN A 246 -17.95 11.60 15.78
C ASN A 246 -18.12 13.12 15.80
N PHE A 247 -18.33 13.72 14.63
CA PHE A 247 -18.53 15.16 14.44
C PHE A 247 -19.90 15.67 14.91
N SER A 248 -20.70 14.85 15.59
CA SER A 248 -22.06 15.21 15.99
C SER A 248 -22.16 16.46 16.89
N ASN A 249 -21.05 17.00 17.41
CA ASN A 249 -21.02 18.18 18.28
C ASN A 249 -20.12 19.35 17.83
N LEU A 250 -19.51 19.31 16.62
CA LEU A 250 -18.65 20.40 16.15
C LEU A 250 -19.44 21.38 15.29
N GLN A 251 -19.94 22.46 15.90
CA GLN A 251 -20.39 23.64 15.15
C GLN A 251 -19.16 24.31 14.53
N VAL A 252 -18.99 24.14 13.22
CA VAL A 252 -17.95 24.83 12.45
C VAL A 252 -18.40 26.27 12.23
N ASN A 253 -17.86 27.19 13.03
CA ASN A 253 -17.96 28.62 12.74
C ASN A 253 -16.98 28.93 11.60
N ALA A 254 -17.46 28.89 10.36
CA ALA A 254 -16.67 29.20 9.17
C ALA A 254 -16.08 30.62 9.27
N THR A 255 -14.76 30.75 9.15
CA THR A 255 -14.11 32.07 9.05
C THR A 255 -14.06 32.52 7.59
N PRO A 256 -14.26 33.82 7.28
CA PRO A 256 -14.58 34.26 5.91
C PRO A 256 -13.39 34.38 4.93
N TYR A 257 -12.19 33.86 5.22
CA TYR A 257 -10.96 34.32 4.54
C TYR A 257 -10.03 33.27 3.92
N GLU A 258 -10.51 32.07 3.59
CA GLU A 258 -9.78 31.14 2.71
C GLU A 258 -10.50 30.98 1.36
N SER A 259 -10.10 31.78 0.37
CA SER A 259 -10.68 31.85 -0.98
C SER A 259 -10.29 30.70 -1.92
N ARG A 260 -9.96 29.52 -1.36
CA ARG A 260 -9.92 28.27 -2.12
C ARG A 260 -10.74 27.24 -1.38
N SER A 261 -12.02 27.13 -1.74
CA SER A 261 -12.87 26.02 -1.29
C SER A 261 -12.22 24.68 -1.68
N PRO A 262 -11.99 23.75 -0.75
CA PRO A 262 -12.39 22.38 -1.02
C PRO A 262 -13.92 22.40 -1.02
N THR A 263 -14.56 22.25 -2.17
CA THR A 263 -16.03 22.34 -2.33
C THR A 263 -16.81 21.21 -1.66
N TYR A 264 -16.20 20.47 -0.74
CA TYR A 264 -16.86 19.54 0.14
C TYR A 264 -16.14 19.64 1.50
N GLU A 265 -16.85 20.00 2.56
CA GLU A 265 -16.46 19.56 3.89
C GLU A 265 -16.45 18.03 3.82
N LEU A 266 -15.26 17.45 3.63
CA LEU A 266 -15.12 16.01 3.50
C LEU A 266 -15.51 15.42 4.84
N PHE A 267 -16.69 14.78 4.88
CA PHE A 267 -17.08 13.96 6.02
C PHE A 267 -15.93 13.02 6.35
N GLU A 268 -15.41 13.15 7.56
CA GLU A 268 -14.30 12.34 8.04
C GLU A 268 -14.78 10.88 8.07
N ASN A 269 -14.10 10.00 7.34
CA ASN A 269 -14.33 8.56 7.38
C ASN A 269 -13.15 7.87 8.08
N ASP A 270 -13.30 6.58 8.38
CA ASP A 270 -12.26 5.81 9.08
C ASP A 270 -10.92 5.79 8.31
N PHE A 271 -10.95 5.82 6.97
CA PHE A 271 -9.74 5.88 6.14
C PHE A 271 -9.02 7.23 6.22
N ILE A 272 -9.75 8.35 6.25
CA ILE A 272 -9.20 9.70 6.45
C ILE A 272 -8.54 9.78 7.83
N ALA A 273 -9.16 9.21 8.87
CA ALA A 273 -8.57 9.12 10.20
C ALA A 273 -7.27 8.30 10.17
N GLN A 274 -7.25 7.19 9.43
CA GLN A 274 -6.04 6.39 9.22
C GLN A 274 -4.93 7.17 8.50
N LEU A 275 -5.23 7.91 7.42
CA LEU A 275 -4.24 8.75 6.72
C LEU A 275 -3.66 9.83 7.63
N LYS A 276 -4.50 10.51 8.43
CA LYS A 276 -4.06 11.51 9.41
C LYS A 276 -3.08 10.93 10.42
N LEU A 277 -3.33 9.70 10.86
CA LEU A 277 -2.46 8.98 11.78
C LEU A 277 -1.15 8.55 11.10
N LEU A 278 -1.22 7.95 9.92
CA LEU A 278 -0.06 7.49 9.13
C LEU A 278 0.94 8.63 8.86
N ARG A 279 0.43 9.84 8.58
CA ARG A 279 1.25 11.04 8.41
C ARG A 279 2.11 11.38 9.63
N GLN A 280 1.62 11.09 10.84
CA GLN A 280 2.29 11.39 12.10
C GLN A 280 3.31 10.31 12.48
N MET A 281 3.32 9.15 11.81
CA MET A 281 4.17 8.03 12.17
C MET A 281 5.60 8.24 11.69
N ASP A 282 6.54 8.21 12.63
CA ASP A 282 7.97 8.14 12.35
C ASP A 282 8.42 6.68 12.22
N ILE A 283 7.86 5.80 13.05
CA ILE A 283 8.16 4.38 13.06
C ILE A 283 6.84 3.61 12.95
N HIS A 284 6.65 2.89 11.86
CA HIS A 284 5.50 2.02 11.63
C HIS A 284 5.92 0.57 11.89
N ILE A 285 5.16 -0.15 12.72
CA ILE A 285 5.56 -1.49 13.18
C ILE A 285 4.37 -2.42 13.00
N THR A 286 4.55 -3.50 12.23
CA THR A 286 3.49 -4.50 12.04
C THR A 286 4.05 -5.80 11.49
N GLY A 287 3.19 -6.80 11.36
CA GLY A 287 3.50 -8.07 10.71
C GLY A 287 2.85 -8.13 9.31
N PRO A 288 2.99 -9.27 8.63
CA PRO A 288 2.49 -9.46 7.27
C PRO A 288 1.00 -9.15 7.07
N GLY A 289 0.62 -8.71 5.87
CA GLY A 289 -0.76 -8.46 5.44
C GLY A 289 -1.12 -6.98 5.29
N THR A 290 -2.42 -6.67 5.34
CA THR A 290 -2.97 -5.31 5.08
C THR A 290 -2.25 -4.22 5.87
N GLY A 291 -1.88 -4.49 7.13
CA GLY A 291 -1.21 -3.51 7.96
C GLY A 291 0.12 -3.02 7.39
N GLN A 292 0.89 -3.91 6.76
CA GLN A 292 2.19 -3.62 6.14
C GLN A 292 2.04 -2.83 4.84
N MET A 293 0.91 -2.94 4.15
CA MET A 293 0.69 -2.21 2.89
C MET A 293 0.55 -0.69 3.10
N TYR A 294 0.08 -0.28 4.28
CA TYR A 294 -0.03 1.13 4.64
C TYR A 294 1.31 1.87 4.75
N GLN A 295 2.44 1.16 4.76
CA GLN A 295 3.76 1.79 4.84
C GLN A 295 4.04 2.77 3.68
N THR A 296 3.39 2.55 2.53
CA THR A 296 3.48 3.46 1.37
C THR A 296 2.94 4.86 1.70
N PHE A 297 2.10 5.00 2.72
CA PHE A 297 1.51 6.29 3.12
C PHE A 297 2.30 7.05 4.19
N LEU A 298 3.45 6.52 4.61
CA LEU A 298 4.32 7.18 5.59
C LEU A 298 5.01 8.41 4.98
N SER A 299 5.45 9.29 5.88
CA SER A 299 6.29 10.43 5.54
C SER A 299 7.68 9.98 5.08
N ASP A 300 8.37 10.85 4.33
CA ASP A 300 9.74 10.58 3.90
C ASP A 300 10.67 10.51 5.12
N GLY A 301 11.61 9.58 5.11
CA GLY A 301 12.51 9.38 6.24
C GLY A 301 11.89 8.61 7.41
N SER A 302 10.67 8.07 7.29
CA SER A 302 10.10 7.15 8.27
C SER A 302 10.73 5.74 8.13
N VAL A 303 10.61 4.94 9.20
CA VAL A 303 11.08 3.55 9.24
C VAL A 303 9.88 2.60 9.37
N MET A 304 9.86 1.53 8.57
CA MET A 304 8.95 0.40 8.72
C MET A 304 9.69 -0.77 9.39
N ILE A 305 9.16 -1.29 10.50
CA ILE A 305 9.62 -2.50 11.16
C ILE A 305 8.63 -3.63 10.86
N ASN A 306 9.07 -4.64 10.11
CA ASN A 306 8.29 -5.85 9.89
C ASN A 306 8.65 -6.92 10.93
N ILE A 307 7.71 -7.26 11.81
CA ILE A 307 7.91 -8.28 12.85
C ILE A 307 7.79 -9.72 12.30
N GLY A 308 7.29 -9.88 11.07
CA GLY A 308 7.15 -11.18 10.43
C GLY A 308 6.01 -12.04 11.01
N GLY A 309 5.66 -13.07 10.26
CA GLY A 309 4.77 -14.16 10.67
C GLY A 309 5.51 -15.50 10.67
N ILE A 310 4.81 -16.56 11.06
CA ILE A 310 5.31 -17.94 10.99
C ILE A 310 4.52 -18.69 9.92
N ARG A 311 5.22 -19.39 9.03
CA ARG A 311 4.63 -20.22 7.98
C ARG A 311 5.13 -21.67 8.03
N PRO A 312 4.38 -22.65 7.51
CA PRO A 312 2.96 -22.51 7.14
C PRO A 312 2.10 -22.15 8.36
N TRP A 313 0.96 -21.52 8.12
CA TRP A 313 0.07 -21.09 9.21
C TRP A 313 -0.34 -22.31 10.05
N ALA A 314 -0.46 -22.15 11.37
CA ALA A 314 -0.77 -23.23 12.31
C ALA A 314 0.34 -24.30 12.50
N ALA A 315 1.53 -24.09 11.91
CA ALA A 315 2.68 -24.96 12.13
C ALA A 315 3.68 -24.35 13.14
N GLU A 316 3.24 -23.42 13.98
CA GLU A 316 4.08 -22.81 15.00
C GLU A 316 4.70 -23.90 15.90
N LYS A 317 5.99 -23.75 16.24
CA LYS A 317 6.75 -24.71 17.06
C LYS A 317 7.00 -26.08 16.41
N THR A 318 6.87 -26.19 15.09
CA THR A 318 7.28 -27.39 14.34
C THR A 318 8.60 -27.15 13.60
N GLU A 319 9.31 -28.22 13.25
CA GLU A 319 10.54 -28.13 12.42
C GLU A 319 10.28 -27.62 11.00
N ARG A 320 9.01 -27.60 10.57
CA ARG A 320 8.58 -27.06 9.26
C ARG A 320 8.27 -25.57 9.32
N ALA A 321 8.26 -24.97 10.51
CA ALA A 321 7.99 -23.57 10.70
C ALA A 321 9.14 -22.72 10.16
N TYR A 322 8.83 -21.68 9.41
CA TYR A 322 9.79 -20.67 8.99
C TYR A 322 9.22 -19.26 9.14
N SER A 323 10.11 -18.28 9.28
CA SER A 323 9.75 -16.88 9.42
C SER A 323 9.42 -16.31 8.06
N SER A 324 8.36 -15.50 7.96
CA SER A 324 7.92 -14.94 6.69
C SER A 324 7.56 -13.47 6.84
N TYR A 325 8.08 -12.63 5.94
CA TYR A 325 7.84 -11.18 5.94
C TYR A 325 6.80 -10.75 4.90
N LEU A 326 6.44 -11.64 3.98
CA LEU A 326 5.49 -11.51 2.88
C LEU A 326 5.67 -10.22 2.09
N GLU A 327 4.86 -9.20 2.33
CA GLU A 327 4.75 -8.00 1.50
C GLU A 327 5.98 -7.06 1.53
N GLN A 328 7.20 -7.59 1.62
CA GLN A 328 8.46 -6.83 1.68
C GLN A 328 8.76 -6.07 0.37
N GLN A 329 8.19 -6.50 -0.76
CA GLN A 329 8.22 -5.74 -2.01
C GLN A 329 7.57 -4.35 -1.87
N MET A 330 6.63 -4.18 -0.94
CA MET A 330 6.05 -2.88 -0.62
C MET A 330 7.11 -1.93 -0.06
N THR A 331 7.99 -2.42 0.81
CA THR A 331 9.07 -1.64 1.42
C THR A 331 10.16 -1.31 0.39
N SER A 332 10.59 -2.30 -0.38
CA SER A 332 11.64 -2.12 -1.41
C SER A 332 11.17 -1.22 -2.56
N GLY A 333 9.87 -1.19 -2.86
CA GLY A 333 9.27 -0.27 -3.83
C GLY A 333 8.91 1.12 -3.29
N THR A 334 9.24 1.43 -2.03
CA THR A 334 8.96 2.71 -1.38
C THR A 334 10.29 3.39 -1.01
N PRO A 335 10.92 4.13 -1.95
CA PRO A 335 12.31 4.58 -1.81
C PRO A 335 12.49 5.71 -0.77
N TYR A 336 11.41 6.21 -0.18
CA TYR A 336 11.44 7.27 0.83
C TYR A 336 11.33 6.77 2.27
N ILE A 337 11.23 5.47 2.49
CA ILE A 337 11.23 4.87 3.83
C ILE A 337 12.34 3.81 3.95
N LYS A 338 12.74 3.51 5.18
CA LYS A 338 13.70 2.44 5.47
C LYS A 338 13.01 1.24 6.11
N GLY A 339 13.28 0.04 5.62
CA GLY A 339 12.82 -1.22 6.19
C GLY A 339 13.79 -1.77 7.25
N LEU A 340 13.24 -2.28 8.35
CA LEU A 340 13.91 -3.14 9.32
C LEU A 340 13.06 -4.41 9.52
N PHE A 341 13.72 -5.52 9.81
CA PHE A 341 13.08 -6.82 9.92
C PHE A 341 13.45 -7.48 11.23
N TYR A 342 12.47 -8.06 11.90
CA TYR A 342 12.72 -8.88 13.09
C TYR A 342 13.63 -10.06 12.74
N PRO A 343 14.61 -10.45 13.58
CA PRO A 343 15.58 -11.46 13.17
C PRO A 343 14.94 -12.79 12.74
N ILE A 344 15.28 -13.25 11.54
CA ILE A 344 14.64 -14.40 10.88
C ILE A 344 14.72 -15.68 11.73
N ASN A 345 15.86 -15.92 12.39
CA ASN A 345 16.08 -17.09 13.24
C ASN A 345 15.42 -17.00 14.62
N GLU A 346 15.02 -15.80 15.04
CA GLU A 346 14.37 -15.60 16.34
C GLU A 346 12.86 -15.65 16.22
N ARG A 347 12.28 -15.26 15.08
CA ARG A 347 10.82 -15.14 14.95
C ARG A 347 10.08 -16.48 15.16
N GLN A 348 10.67 -17.60 14.76
CA GLN A 348 10.11 -18.95 15.01
C GLN A 348 9.98 -19.30 16.51
N LYS A 349 10.82 -18.69 17.36
CA LYS A 349 10.82 -18.88 18.82
C LYS A 349 9.77 -18.00 19.52
N GLY A 350 8.97 -17.26 18.75
CA GLY A 350 8.07 -16.24 19.25
C GLY A 350 8.72 -14.84 19.24
N ILE A 351 7.88 -13.81 19.36
CA ILE A 351 8.36 -12.44 19.51
C ILE A 351 8.96 -12.29 20.92
N GLN A 352 10.12 -11.66 21.01
CA GLN A 352 10.86 -11.43 22.25
C GLN A 352 10.90 -9.93 22.52
N LYS A 353 10.54 -9.52 23.74
CA LYS A 353 10.55 -8.11 24.16
C LYS A 353 11.84 -7.39 23.79
N ASN A 354 12.99 -8.00 24.10
CA ASN A 354 14.30 -7.39 23.91
C ASN A 354 14.61 -7.10 22.43
N GLU A 355 14.18 -7.97 21.51
CA GLU A 355 14.37 -7.75 20.07
C GLU A 355 13.44 -6.63 19.54
N VAL A 356 12.19 -6.55 20.04
CA VAL A 356 11.29 -5.44 19.71
C VAL A 356 11.86 -4.11 20.18
N VAL A 357 12.33 -4.03 21.44
CA VAL A 357 12.98 -2.85 22.01
C VAL A 357 14.22 -2.44 21.19
N LYS A 358 15.06 -3.41 20.81
CA LYS A 358 16.26 -3.19 20.00
C LYS A 358 15.91 -2.62 18.62
N LEU A 359 14.92 -3.17 17.92
CA LEU A 359 14.49 -2.68 16.61
C LEU A 359 13.92 -1.25 16.70
N ILE A 360 13.12 -0.93 17.72
CA ILE A 360 12.58 0.43 17.92
C ILE A 360 13.71 1.43 18.17
N ARG A 361 14.69 1.08 19.01
CA ARG A 361 15.87 1.93 19.27
C ARG A 361 16.74 2.10 18.03
N GLN A 362 16.94 1.04 17.25
CA GLN A 362 17.67 1.10 15.99
C GLN A 362 16.96 2.01 14.97
N ALA A 363 15.63 1.88 14.84
CA ALA A 363 14.82 2.72 13.97
C ALA A 363 14.91 4.19 14.37
N SER A 364 14.77 4.50 15.67
CA SER A 364 14.84 5.88 16.14
C SER A 364 16.21 6.50 15.96
N GLN A 365 17.28 5.73 16.14
CA GLN A 365 18.64 6.16 15.88
C GLN A 365 18.85 6.44 14.39
N LEU A 366 18.44 5.54 13.50
CA LEU A 366 18.53 5.74 12.05
C LEU A 366 17.79 7.02 11.59
N ILE A 367 16.61 7.28 12.14
CA ILE A 367 15.82 8.47 11.79
C ILE A 367 16.56 9.75 12.18
N LEU A 368 17.08 9.83 13.42
CA LEU A 368 17.71 11.04 13.95
C LEU A 368 19.16 11.25 13.45
N GLU A 369 19.93 10.18 13.26
CA GLU A 369 21.28 10.26 12.68
C GLU A 369 21.23 10.55 11.18
N GLY A 370 20.17 10.09 10.50
CA GLY A 370 19.94 10.36 9.09
C GLY A 370 20.40 9.21 8.19
N PHE A 371 19.46 8.53 7.52
CA PHE A 371 19.76 7.69 6.37
C PHE A 371 19.52 8.43 5.06
N SER A 372 20.24 8.05 4.00
CA SER A 372 20.16 8.71 2.69
C SER A 372 18.86 8.38 1.95
N LEU A 373 18.32 9.37 1.24
CA LEU A 373 17.16 9.26 0.35
C LEU A 373 17.58 9.51 -1.11
N PRO A 374 17.07 8.73 -2.09
CA PRO A 374 16.24 7.53 -1.92
C PRO A 374 17.02 6.36 -1.30
N VAL A 375 16.32 5.51 -0.57
CA VAL A 375 16.87 4.25 -0.03
C VAL A 375 17.06 3.25 -1.16
N ASN A 376 18.19 2.55 -1.17
CA ASN A 376 18.42 1.47 -2.11
C ASN A 376 17.39 0.34 -1.87
N PRO A 377 16.62 -0.07 -2.90
CA PRO A 377 15.59 -1.11 -2.76
C PRO A 377 16.08 -2.41 -2.14
N ARG A 378 17.33 -2.82 -2.44
CA ARG A 378 17.91 -4.05 -1.91
C ARG A 378 18.12 -3.98 -0.40
N ASP A 379 18.43 -2.80 0.13
CA ASP A 379 18.60 -2.57 1.57
C ASP A 379 17.26 -2.50 2.32
N ASN A 380 16.14 -2.53 1.60
CA ASN A 380 14.77 -2.56 2.12
C ASN A 380 14.13 -3.95 2.02
N LEU A 381 14.91 -4.99 1.70
CA LEU A 381 14.48 -6.38 1.69
C LEU A 381 15.00 -7.13 2.93
N ALA A 382 14.22 -8.09 3.40
CA ALA A 382 14.66 -9.08 4.38
C ALA A 382 15.69 -10.05 3.74
N PRO A 383 16.42 -10.84 4.54
CA PRO A 383 17.43 -11.75 4.01
C PRO A 383 16.93 -12.71 2.91
N ASP A 384 15.69 -13.21 3.03
CA ASP A 384 15.05 -14.07 2.03
C ASP A 384 14.75 -13.32 0.71
N GLY A 385 14.25 -12.09 0.79
CA GLY A 385 14.03 -11.24 -0.37
C GLY A 385 15.33 -10.85 -1.06
N GLN A 386 16.39 -10.58 -0.30
CA GLN A 386 17.72 -10.32 -0.85
C GLN A 386 18.28 -11.55 -1.58
N LEU A 387 18.13 -12.74 -0.99
CA LEU A 387 18.55 -13.99 -1.63
C LEU A 387 17.77 -14.25 -2.92
N PHE A 388 16.46 -14.00 -2.95
CA PHE A 388 15.66 -14.13 -4.16
C PHE A 388 16.16 -13.25 -5.31
N VAL A 389 16.46 -11.98 -5.02
CA VAL A 389 17.02 -11.05 -6.00
C VAL A 389 18.38 -11.56 -6.50
N GLU A 390 19.24 -12.02 -5.59
CA GLU A 390 20.55 -12.60 -5.96
C GLU A 390 20.40 -13.84 -6.85
N MET A 391 19.44 -14.72 -6.56
CA MET A 391 19.16 -15.89 -7.39
C MET A 391 18.66 -15.49 -8.77
N CYS A 392 17.78 -14.49 -8.86
CA CYS A 392 17.30 -13.95 -10.13
C CYS A 392 18.43 -13.31 -10.97
N GLU A 393 19.39 -12.65 -10.32
CA GLU A 393 20.57 -12.07 -10.97
C GLU A 393 21.52 -13.15 -11.52
N LYS A 394 21.67 -14.27 -10.79
CA LYS A 394 22.56 -15.38 -11.15
C LYS A 394 21.97 -16.33 -12.20
N ASP A 395 20.67 -16.59 -12.14
CA ASP A 395 19.99 -17.56 -13.00
C ASP A 395 18.74 -16.94 -13.64
N LYS A 396 18.87 -16.65 -14.94
CA LYS A 396 17.79 -16.06 -15.75
C LYS A 396 16.66 -17.06 -16.03
N GLU A 397 16.96 -18.35 -16.11
CA GLU A 397 15.96 -19.38 -16.34
C GLU A 397 15.10 -19.55 -15.09
N PHE A 398 15.75 -19.65 -13.92
CA PHE A 398 15.09 -19.59 -12.64
C PHE A 398 14.23 -18.33 -12.49
N CYS A 399 14.82 -17.15 -12.74
CA CYS A 399 14.11 -15.87 -12.64
C CYS A 399 12.87 -15.86 -13.53
N SER A 400 13.03 -16.27 -14.79
CA SER A 400 11.93 -16.45 -15.74
C SER A 400 10.86 -17.40 -15.19
N MET A 401 11.26 -18.54 -14.62
CA MET A 401 10.33 -19.53 -14.07
C MET A 401 9.48 -18.99 -12.91
N VAL A 402 10.05 -18.15 -12.04
CA VAL A 402 9.37 -17.64 -10.83
C VAL A 402 8.77 -16.24 -10.98
N THR A 403 9.00 -15.57 -12.11
CA THR A 403 8.43 -14.23 -12.38
C THR A 403 7.59 -14.18 -13.66
N ASN A 404 7.80 -15.09 -14.62
CA ASN A 404 6.99 -15.12 -15.82
C ASN A 404 5.60 -15.67 -15.55
N ARG A 405 4.66 -15.07 -16.25
CA ARG A 405 3.24 -15.30 -16.09
C ARG A 405 2.81 -16.43 -16.98
N ILE A 406 2.10 -17.40 -16.42
CA ILE A 406 1.52 -18.47 -17.19
C ILE A 406 0.16 -17.99 -17.71
N SER A 407 0.05 -17.77 -19.02
CA SER A 407 -1.17 -17.27 -19.67
C SER A 407 -2.38 -18.20 -19.52
N SER A 408 -2.17 -19.46 -19.09
CA SER A 408 -3.23 -20.45 -18.90
C SER A 408 -3.85 -20.47 -17.50
N LYS A 409 -3.38 -19.68 -16.53
CA LYS A 409 -3.96 -19.62 -15.17
C LYS A 409 -4.91 -18.42 -15.00
N TYR A 410 -5.99 -18.66 -14.23
CA TYR A 410 -7.06 -17.69 -13.90
C TYR A 410 -6.54 -16.42 -13.20
N TYR A 411 -5.42 -16.55 -12.49
CA TYR A 411 -4.60 -15.44 -12.05
C TYR A 411 -3.32 -15.47 -12.88
N PRO A 412 -3.03 -14.46 -13.72
CA PRO A 412 -1.88 -14.44 -14.60
C PRO A 412 -0.57 -14.20 -13.83
N CYS A 413 -0.48 -14.60 -12.56
CA CYS A 413 0.66 -14.41 -11.67
C CYS A 413 0.92 -15.76 -11.01
N LEU A 414 2.18 -16.08 -10.77
CA LEU A 414 2.51 -17.27 -9.99
C LEU A 414 2.02 -17.04 -8.57
N ASP A 415 1.16 -17.93 -8.06
CA ASP A 415 0.70 -17.91 -6.66
C ASP A 415 1.80 -18.51 -5.76
N ILE A 416 2.97 -17.88 -5.80
CA ILE A 416 4.18 -18.31 -5.10
C ILE A 416 4.66 -17.11 -4.28
N TRP A 417 4.84 -17.34 -2.99
CA TRP A 417 5.54 -16.40 -2.13
C TRP A 417 7.04 -16.65 -2.22
N VAL A 418 7.82 -15.58 -2.27
CA VAL A 418 9.29 -15.68 -2.35
C VAL A 418 9.84 -16.50 -1.18
N GLU A 419 9.25 -16.37 0.01
CA GLU A 419 9.66 -17.11 1.19
C GLU A 419 9.36 -18.60 1.08
N ASP A 420 8.25 -19.00 0.43
CA ASP A 420 8.00 -20.43 0.18
C ASP A 420 9.10 -21.02 -0.68
N PHE A 421 9.61 -20.25 -1.63
CA PHE A 421 10.68 -20.67 -2.51
C PHE A 421 12.02 -20.76 -1.77
N VAL A 422 12.40 -19.71 -1.05
CA VAL A 422 13.65 -19.67 -0.28
C VAL A 422 13.71 -20.75 0.79
N HIS A 423 12.56 -21.09 1.40
CA HIS A 423 12.46 -22.13 2.42
C HIS A 423 12.05 -23.51 1.87
N GLU A 424 12.06 -23.69 0.54
CA GLU A 424 11.75 -24.94 -0.16
C GLU A 424 10.39 -25.57 0.24
N HIS A 425 9.41 -24.74 0.59
CA HIS A 425 8.08 -25.16 1.02
C HIS A 425 7.14 -25.36 -0.18
N HIS A 426 6.77 -26.62 -0.43
CA HIS A 426 5.84 -27.04 -1.50
C HIS A 426 6.22 -26.63 -2.93
N GLN A 427 7.44 -26.17 -3.20
CA GLN A 427 7.82 -25.70 -4.55
C GLN A 427 8.25 -26.82 -5.49
N TRP A 428 8.67 -27.97 -4.96
CA TRP A 428 9.19 -29.10 -5.74
C TRP A 428 8.19 -30.27 -5.89
N GLN A 429 6.92 -30.03 -5.56
CA GLN A 429 5.82 -30.99 -5.67
C GLN A 429 4.93 -30.59 -6.86
#